data_AF-A0A2V6FNE2-F1
#
_entry.id   AF-A0A2V6FNE2-F1
#
_cell.length_a   1.000
_cell.length_b   1.000
_cell.length_c   1.000
_cell.angle_alpha   90.00
_cell.angle_beta   90.00
_cell.angle_gamma   90.00
#
_symmetry.space_group_name_H-M   'P 1'
#
loop_
_entity.id
_entity.type
_entity.pdbx_description
1 polymer ?
#
loop_
_entity_poly.entity_id
_entity_poly.type
_entity_poly.pdbx_seq_one_letter_code
_entity_poly.pdbx_strand_id
1 'polypeptide(L)'
;ETFFIPPNVPHAPVRPPNTIGVVVERRRPPGEHEHVIFDCDNCGALVEDIDFDCGDIVEHFSQAMLDFWNDDARRTCKKCGKKVPQPEPVKPF
;
A
#
# COMPACT_ATOMS: atom_id res chain seq x y z
N GLU A 1 14.20 18.29 -3.00
CA GLU A 1 12.80 18.55 -2.60
C GLU A 1 12.58 17.97 -1.21
N THR A 2 11.67 18.56 -0.44
CA THR A 2 11.19 18.00 0.84
C THR A 2 9.67 18.07 0.85
N PHE A 3 9.03 17.03 1.38
CA PHE A 3 7.57 16.94 1.43
C PHE A 3 7.14 16.37 2.78
N PHE A 4 6.05 16.89 3.32
CA PHE A 4 5.43 16.41 4.55
C PHE A 4 4.04 15.87 4.21
N ILE A 5 3.80 14.61 4.55
CA ILE A 5 2.50 13.95 4.36
C ILE A 5 1.73 14.07 5.67
N PRO A 6 0.56 14.75 5.68
CA PRO A 6 -0.29 14.78 6.86
C PRO A 6 -0.77 13.36 7.25
N PRO A 7 -1.12 13.13 8.52
CA PRO A 7 -1.70 11.86 8.95
C PRO A 7 -2.93 11.48 8.12
N ASN A 8 -3.11 10.17 7.90
CA ASN A 8 -4.28 9.57 7.22
C ASN A 8 -4.49 10.01 5.77
N VAL A 9 -3.49 10.61 5.11
CA VAL A 9 -3.53 10.85 3.67
C VAL A 9 -3.07 9.58 2.95
N PRO A 10 -3.95 8.89 2.19
CA PRO A 10 -3.54 7.74 1.40
C PRO A 10 -2.51 8.15 0.37
N HIS A 11 -1.43 7.39 0.25
CA HIS A 11 -0.33 7.69 -0.67
C HIS A 11 0.28 6.41 -1.22
N ALA A 12 0.71 6.45 -2.48
CA ALA A 12 1.33 5.33 -3.18
C ALA A 12 2.68 5.78 -3.76
N PRO A 13 3.79 5.63 -3.00
CA PRO A 13 5.11 6.04 -3.48
C PRO A 13 5.55 5.26 -4.73
N VAL A 14 5.93 5.98 -5.80
CA VAL A 14 6.44 5.41 -7.05
C VAL A 14 7.89 5.88 -7.24
N ARG A 15 8.82 4.94 -7.38
CA ARG A 15 10.27 5.23 -7.46
C ARG A 15 10.86 4.69 -8.77
N PRO A 16 11.15 5.54 -9.76
CA PRO A 16 11.85 5.12 -10.98
C PRO A 16 13.27 4.62 -10.70
N PRO A 17 13.87 3.84 -11.62
CA PRO A 17 15.25 3.35 -11.49
C PRO A 17 16.26 4.48 -11.29
N ASN A 18 17.36 4.20 -10.58
CA ASN A 18 18.46 5.13 -10.31
C ASN A 18 18.08 6.38 -9.49
N THR A 19 17.09 6.27 -8.59
CA THR A 19 16.68 7.34 -7.67
C THR A 19 16.96 6.97 -6.21
N ILE A 20 17.17 7.98 -5.36
CA ILE A 20 17.33 7.83 -3.90
C ILE A 20 16.38 8.80 -3.21
N GLY A 21 15.66 8.31 -2.20
CA GLY A 21 14.81 9.16 -1.36
C GLY A 21 14.86 8.70 0.09
N VAL A 22 14.96 9.65 1.02
CA VAL A 22 14.99 9.42 2.46
C VAL A 22 13.59 9.61 3.03
N VAL A 23 13.15 8.65 3.84
CA VAL A 23 11.86 8.69 4.54
C VAL A 23 12.13 8.68 6.05
N VAL A 24 11.42 9.53 6.78
CA VAL A 24 11.51 9.62 8.24
C VAL A 24 10.10 9.51 8.80
N GLU A 25 9.88 8.49 9.62
CA GLU A 25 8.59 8.17 10.23
C GLU A 25 8.75 7.97 11.73
N ARG A 26 7.64 8.03 12.46
CA ARG A 26 7.58 7.73 13.90
C ARG A 26 7.11 6.30 14.09
N ARG A 27 7.73 5.54 15.00
CA ARG A 27 7.20 4.25 15.44
C ARG A 27 5.81 4.43 16.07
N ARG A 28 4.87 3.56 15.72
CA ARG A 28 3.53 3.60 16.30
C ARG A 28 3.55 3.16 17.77
N PRO A 29 2.90 3.92 18.67
CA PRO A 29 2.63 3.43 20.02
C PRO A 29 1.53 2.35 19.98
N PRO A 30 1.39 1.55 21.04
CA PRO A 30 0.31 0.56 21.13
C PRO A 30 -1.07 1.18 20.89
N GLY A 31 -1.86 0.55 20.04
CA GLY A 31 -3.20 1.00 19.65
C GLY A 31 -3.26 1.98 18.49
N GLU A 32 -2.13 2.43 17.93
CA GLU A 32 -2.09 3.10 16.62
C GLU A 32 -1.76 2.08 15.53
N HIS A 33 -2.75 1.75 14.70
CA HIS A 33 -2.60 0.77 13.63
C HIS A 33 -2.21 1.45 12.31
N GLU A 34 -1.63 0.67 11.40
CA GLU A 34 -1.35 1.07 10.02
C GLU A 34 -2.35 0.41 9.06
N HIS A 35 -2.54 1.05 7.91
CA HIS A 35 -3.45 0.60 6.87
C HIS A 35 -2.74 0.47 5.53
N VAL A 36 -2.96 -0.65 4.84
CA VAL A 36 -2.60 -0.82 3.42
C VAL A 36 -3.88 -0.94 2.62
N ILE A 37 -4.12 0.07 1.78
CA ILE A 37 -5.36 0.23 1.04
C ILE A 37 -5.12 -0.10 -0.44
N PHE A 38 -6.04 -0.87 -1.02
CA PHE A 38 -6.07 -1.17 -2.44
C PHE A 38 -7.41 -0.73 -3.05
N ASP A 39 -7.33 0.09 -4.09
CA ASP A 39 -8.49 0.54 -4.86
C ASP A 39 -8.60 -0.17 -6.20
N CYS A 40 -9.81 -0.22 -6.74
CA CYS A 40 -10.09 -0.79 -8.05
C CYS A 40 -9.74 0.21 -9.15
N ASP A 41 -8.80 -0.17 -10.02
CA ASP A 41 -8.39 0.57 -11.21
C ASP A 41 -9.53 0.87 -12.20
N ASN A 42 -10.57 0.02 -12.23
CA ASN A 42 -11.71 0.16 -13.14
C ASN A 42 -12.82 1.08 -12.61
N CYS A 43 -13.12 1.05 -11.31
CA CYS A 43 -14.30 1.74 -10.77
C CYS A 43 -14.04 2.62 -9.54
N GLY A 44 -12.79 2.70 -9.08
CA GLY A 44 -12.35 3.53 -7.95
C GLY A 44 -12.89 3.10 -6.58
N ALA A 45 -13.53 1.93 -6.49
CA ALA A 45 -14.02 1.42 -5.22
C ALA A 45 -12.87 0.77 -4.43
N LEU A 46 -12.92 0.93 -3.10
CA LEU A 46 -12.10 0.18 -2.16
C LEU A 46 -12.25 -1.33 -2.43
N VAL A 47 -11.13 -1.99 -2.63
CA VAL A 47 -11.05 -3.45 -2.81
C VAL A 47 -10.73 -4.12 -1.50
N GLU A 48 -9.70 -3.62 -0.81
CA GLU A 48 -9.24 -4.14 0.48
C GLU A 48 -8.64 -2.99 1.30
N ASP A 49 -8.87 -3.01 2.60
CA ASP A 49 -8.20 -2.18 3.60
C ASP A 49 -7.64 -3.13 4.67
N ILE A 50 -6.32 -3.30 4.69
CA ILE A 50 -5.64 -4.19 5.64
C ILE A 50 -5.18 -3.36 6.82
N ASP A 51 -5.81 -3.58 7.96
CA ASP A 51 -5.49 -3.01 9.27
C ASP A 51 -4.52 -3.94 10.03
N PHE A 52 -3.36 -3.41 10.47
CA PHE A 52 -2.35 -4.18 11.19
C PHE A 52 -1.49 -3.35 12.14
N ASP A 53 -0.92 -4.02 13.15
CA ASP A 53 0.09 -3.44 14.03
C ASP A 53 1.47 -3.48 13.36
N CYS A 54 2.09 -2.30 13.21
CA CYS A 54 3.37 -2.14 12.53
C CYS A 54 4.51 -1.92 13.53
N GLY A 55 4.92 -3.00 14.20
CA GLY A 55 6.13 -3.03 15.03
C GLY A 55 7.44 -2.99 14.21
N ASP A 56 7.51 -3.77 13.13
CA ASP A 56 8.59 -3.75 12.14
C ASP A 56 8.02 -3.50 10.74
N ILE A 57 8.38 -2.37 10.15
CA ILE A 57 7.86 -1.95 8.84
C ILE A 57 8.31 -2.86 7.71
N VAL A 58 9.49 -3.49 7.80
CA VAL A 58 9.98 -4.37 6.72
C VAL A 58 9.21 -5.68 6.76
N GLU A 59 9.03 -6.26 7.94
CA GLU A 59 8.36 -7.55 8.09
C GLU A 59 6.84 -7.43 7.92
N HIS A 60 6.19 -6.59 8.73
CA HIS A 60 4.73 -6.59 8.82
C HIS A 60 4.07 -5.96 7.59
N PHE A 61 4.65 -4.89 7.04
CA PHE A 61 4.14 -4.31 5.79
C PHE A 61 4.29 -5.28 4.62
N SER A 62 5.43 -5.98 4.52
CA SER A 62 5.63 -7.00 3.49
C SER A 62 4.64 -8.13 3.61
N GLN A 63 4.34 -8.58 4.84
CA GLN A 63 3.32 -9.59 5.08
C GLN A 63 1.93 -9.10 4.64
N ALA A 64 1.51 -7.89 5.04
CA ALA A 64 0.22 -7.31 4.63
C ALA A 64 0.09 -7.20 3.09
N MET A 65 1.17 -6.84 2.40
CA MET A 65 1.20 -6.81 0.94
C MET A 65 1.05 -8.22 0.34
N LEU A 66 1.79 -9.22 0.84
CA LEU A 66 1.71 -10.60 0.33
C LEU A 66 0.34 -11.23 0.59
N ASP A 67 -0.25 -10.93 1.73
CA ASP A 67 -1.61 -11.28 2.13
C ASP A 67 -2.66 -10.87 1.08
N PHE A 68 -2.53 -9.66 0.53
CA PHE A 68 -3.31 -9.23 -0.62
C PHE A 68 -2.88 -9.98 -1.86
N TRP A 69 -1.59 -9.92 -2.25
CA TRP A 69 -1.13 -10.40 -3.56
C TRP A 69 -1.31 -11.89 -3.82
N ASN A 70 -1.32 -12.71 -2.76
CA ASN A 70 -1.44 -14.16 -2.84
C ASN A 70 -2.89 -14.67 -2.76
N ASP A 71 -3.88 -13.79 -2.57
CA ASP A 71 -5.29 -14.18 -2.48
C ASP A 71 -6.13 -13.50 -3.57
N ASP A 72 -6.58 -14.31 -4.53
CA ASP A 72 -7.42 -13.87 -5.64
C ASP A 72 -8.77 -13.28 -5.21
N ALA A 73 -9.35 -13.81 -4.13
CA ALA A 73 -10.63 -13.35 -3.61
C ALA A 73 -10.50 -11.98 -2.95
N ARG A 74 -9.41 -11.74 -2.19
CA ARG A 74 -9.10 -10.43 -1.60
C ARG A 74 -8.81 -9.38 -2.67
N ARG A 75 -8.14 -9.78 -3.75
CA ARG A 75 -7.80 -8.89 -4.88
C ARG A 75 -8.93 -8.62 -5.86
N THR A 76 -10.09 -9.25 -5.67
CA THR A 76 -11.23 -9.09 -6.57
C THR A 76 -12.20 -8.06 -6.02
N CYS A 77 -12.35 -6.94 -6.75
CA CYS A 77 -13.26 -5.87 -6.40
C CYS A 77 -14.70 -6.38 -6.24
N LYS A 78 -15.28 -6.18 -5.05
CA LYS A 78 -16.64 -6.64 -4.74
C LYS A 78 -17.73 -5.87 -5.49
N LYS A 79 -17.42 -4.66 -5.98
CA LYS A 79 -18.37 -3.80 -6.70
C LYS A 79 -18.53 -4.18 -8.18
N CYS A 80 -17.43 -4.49 -8.88
CA CYS A 80 -17.46 -4.73 -10.33
C CYS A 80 -16.84 -6.07 -10.78
N GLY A 81 -16.31 -6.87 -9.86
CA GLY A 81 -15.68 -8.15 -10.17
C GLY A 81 -14.31 -8.06 -10.84
N LYS A 82 -13.79 -6.84 -11.10
CA LYS A 82 -12.44 -6.66 -11.63
C LYS A 82 -11.41 -7.10 -10.58
N LYS A 83 -10.49 -7.97 -10.99
CA LYS A 83 -9.32 -8.35 -10.20
C LYS A 83 -8.22 -7.29 -10.37
N VAL A 84 -7.67 -6.80 -9.26
CA VAL A 84 -6.54 -5.86 -9.24
C VAL A 84 -5.30 -6.57 -9.77
N PRO A 85 -4.67 -6.08 -10.87
CA PRO A 85 -3.48 -6.72 -11.43
C PRO A 85 -2.28 -6.60 -10.47
N GLN A 86 -1.32 -7.53 -10.55
CA GLN A 86 -0.06 -7.34 -9.82
C GLN A 86 0.70 -6.17 -10.44
N PRO A 87 1.40 -5.35 -9.63
CA PRO A 87 2.18 -4.24 -10.14
C PRO A 87 3.37 -4.75 -10.95
N GLU A 88 3.67 -4.05 -12.05
CA GLU A 88 4.91 -4.25 -12.80
C GLU A 88 5.99 -3.27 -12.35
N PRO A 89 7.29 -3.61 -12.52
CA PRO A 89 8.37 -2.66 -12.29
C PRO A 89 8.16 -1.35 -13.07
N VAL A 90 8.32 -0.23 -12.39
CA VAL A 90 8.20 1.10 -13.00
C VAL A 90 9.28 1.28 -14.06
N LYS A 91 8.87 1.60 -15.28
CA LYS A 91 9.79 1.88 -16.39
C LYS A 91 10.27 3.34 -16.33
N PRO A 92 11.51 3.64 -16.77
CA PRO A 92 11.94 5.02 -16.98
C PRO A 92 10.99 5.72 -17.97
N PHE A 93 10.75 7.01 -17.74
CA PHE A 93 10.06 7.88 -18.70
C PHE A 93 10.90 8.11 -19.96
#